data_AF-A0A918EB65-F1
#
_entry.id   AF-A0A918EB65-F1
#
_cell.length_a   1.000
_cell.length_b   1.000
_cell.length_c   1.000
_cell.angle_alpha   90.00
_cell.angle_beta   90.00
_cell.angle_gamma   90.00
#
_symmetry.space_group_name_H-M   'P 1'
#
loop_
_entity.id
_entity.type
_entity.pdbx_description
1 polymer ?
#
loop_
_entity_poly.entity_id
_entity_poly.type
_entity_poly.pdbx_seq_one_letter_code
_entity_poly.pdbx_strand_id
1 'polypeptide(L)'
;MARPSREAVARWNTAYAEQTEALFAASTSDDPAAVFRLSESYSAVARAWRILAADLAVPLWARHACSVAAEEFDRRARLERSRGELPDPDGSDT
;
A
#
# COMPACT_ATOMS: atom_id res chain seq x y z
N MET A 1 -6.24 24.09 17.92
CA MET A 1 -5.24 23.46 17.02
C MET A 1 -5.36 21.94 17.09
N ALA A 2 -6.26 21.33 16.32
CA ALA A 2 -6.53 19.88 16.33
C ALA A 2 -6.85 19.34 14.92
N ARG A 3 -6.07 19.73 13.91
CA ARG A 3 -6.35 19.46 12.48
C ARG A 3 -5.42 18.47 11.75
N PRO A 4 -4.14 18.27 12.15
CA PRO A 4 -3.23 17.36 11.44
C PRO A 4 -3.68 15.89 11.44
N SER A 5 -4.23 15.40 12.56
CA SER A 5 -4.65 13.99 12.69
C SER A 5 -5.83 13.65 11.77
N ARG A 6 -6.81 14.55 11.62
CA ARG A 6 -7.99 14.31 10.77
C ARG A 6 -7.63 14.21 9.28
N GLU A 7 -6.71 15.06 8.83
CA GLU A 7 -6.22 15.04 7.45
C GLU A 7 -5.37 13.80 7.17
N ALA A 8 -4.53 13.39 8.13
CA ALA A 8 -3.76 12.15 8.03
C ALA A 8 -4.68 10.92 7.95
N VAL A 9 -5.73 10.87 8.77
CA VAL A 9 -6.75 9.80 8.72
C VAL A 9 -7.51 9.81 7.39
N ALA A 10 -7.88 10.98 6.88
CA ALA A 10 -8.55 11.07 5.57
C ALA A 10 -7.65 10.55 4.44
N ARG A 11 -6.38 10.94 4.41
CA ARG A 11 -5.39 10.41 3.44
C ARG A 11 -5.23 8.91 3.57
N TRP A 12 -5.19 8.39 4.79
CA TRP A 12 -5.10 6.95 5.02
C TRP A 12 -6.32 6.21 4.48
N ASN A 13 -7.54 6.71 4.74
CA ASN A 13 -8.77 6.13 4.19
C ASN A 13 -8.77 6.11 2.65
N THR A 14 -8.38 7.21 2.01
CA THR A 14 -8.28 7.29 0.54
C THR A 14 -7.29 6.27 0.01
N ALA A 15 -6.07 6.22 0.55
CA ALA A 15 -5.06 5.25 0.11
C ALA A 15 -5.52 3.80 0.30
N TYR A 16 -6.22 3.50 1.40
CA TYR A 16 -6.73 2.16 1.67
C TYR A 16 -7.85 1.75 0.68
N ALA A 17 -8.73 2.69 0.33
CA ALA A 17 -9.76 2.47 -0.68
C ALA A 17 -9.13 2.21 -2.06
N GLU A 18 -8.19 3.05 -2.49
CA GLU A 18 -7.45 2.87 -3.76
C GLU A 18 -6.70 1.53 -3.80
N GLN A 19 -6.05 1.14 -2.71
CA GLN A 19 -5.37 -0.16 -2.62
C GLN A 19 -6.35 -1.33 -2.70
N THR A 20 -7.54 -1.20 -2.12
CA THR A 20 -8.59 -2.23 -2.19
C THR A 20 -9.09 -2.37 -3.62
N GLU A 21 -9.33 -1.27 -4.33
CA GLU A 21 -9.71 -1.28 -5.74
C GLU A 21 -8.62 -1.91 -6.62
N ALA A 22 -7.36 -1.53 -6.42
CA ALA A 22 -6.23 -2.10 -7.14
C ALA A 22 -6.07 -3.60 -6.87
N LEU A 23 -6.36 -4.06 -5.65
CA LEU A 23 -6.32 -5.48 -5.29
C LEU A 23 -7.37 -6.27 -6.08
N PHE A 24 -8.60 -5.77 -6.16
CA PHE A 24 -9.65 -6.41 -6.94
C PHE A 24 -9.29 -6.43 -8.44
N ALA A 25 -8.80 -5.32 -8.99
CA ALA A 25 -8.35 -5.27 -10.37
C ALA A 25 -7.26 -6.32 -10.65
N ALA A 26 -6.21 -6.38 -9.83
CA ALA A 26 -5.13 -7.34 -10.00
C ALA A 26 -5.55 -8.80 -9.76
N SER A 27 -6.59 -9.06 -8.96
CA SER A 27 -7.12 -10.42 -8.74
C SER A 27 -7.98 -10.96 -9.89
N THR A 28 -8.44 -10.07 -10.77
CA THR A 28 -9.35 -10.40 -11.87
C THR A 28 -8.67 -10.36 -13.24
N SER A 29 -7.39 -9.95 -13.30
CA SER A 29 -6.61 -9.84 -14.53
C SER A 29 -5.20 -10.38 -14.33
N ASP A 30 -4.66 -11.06 -15.34
CA ASP A 30 -3.22 -11.37 -15.45
C ASP A 30 -2.42 -10.20 -16.07
N ASP A 31 -2.94 -8.96 -16.01
CA ASP A 31 -2.26 -7.76 -16.51
C ASP A 31 -1.08 -7.38 -15.58
N PRO A 32 0.19 -7.42 -16.04
CA PRO A 32 1.34 -7.00 -15.23
C PRO A 32 1.24 -5.53 -14.79
N ALA A 33 0.57 -4.68 -15.57
CA ALA A 33 0.35 -3.29 -15.16
C ALA A 33 -0.65 -3.18 -13.99
N ALA A 34 -1.61 -4.10 -13.86
CA ALA A 34 -2.49 -4.16 -12.69
C ALA A 34 -1.72 -4.57 -11.42
N VAL A 35 -0.80 -5.54 -11.54
CA VAL A 35 0.09 -5.93 -10.44
C VAL A 35 1.02 -4.79 -10.04
N PHE A 36 1.57 -4.05 -11.02
CA PHE A 36 2.39 -2.87 -10.74
C PHE A 36 1.60 -1.78 -10.01
N ARG A 37 0.38 -1.45 -10.47
CA ARG A 37 -0.52 -0.49 -9.78
C ARG A 37 -0.85 -0.93 -8.35
N LEU A 38 -1.06 -2.23 -8.13
CA LEU A 38 -1.26 -2.78 -6.79
C LEU A 38 -0.03 -2.55 -5.90
N SER A 39 1.18 -2.76 -6.43
CA SER A 39 2.43 -2.54 -5.69
C SER A 39 2.61 -1.06 -5.25
N GLU A 40 2.27 -0.11 -6.13
CA GLU A 40 2.30 1.32 -5.82
C GLU A 40 1.25 1.69 -4.77
N SER A 41 0.06 1.08 -4.84
CA SER A 41 -1.02 1.32 -3.89
C SER A 41 -0.68 0.80 -2.49
N TYR A 42 -0.05 -0.38 -2.38
CA TYR A 42 0.52 -0.86 -1.11
C TYR A 42 1.57 0.11 -0.54
N SER A 43 2.45 0.65 -1.39
CA SER A 43 3.44 1.66 -0.98
C SER A 43 2.79 2.94 -0.46
N ALA A 44 1.70 3.38 -1.09
CA ALA A 44 0.94 4.56 -0.66
C ALA A 44 0.32 4.36 0.73
N VAL A 45 -0.31 3.21 0.98
CA VAL A 45 -0.86 2.86 2.30
C VAL A 45 0.24 2.78 3.36
N ALA A 46 1.38 2.17 3.05
CA ALA A 46 2.52 2.14 3.96
C ALA A 46 2.99 3.55 4.35
N ARG A 47 3.05 4.47 3.38
CA ARG A 47 3.39 5.88 3.65
C ARG A 47 2.35 6.57 4.52
N ALA A 48 1.06 6.34 4.29
CA ALA A 48 -0.01 6.90 5.12
C ALA A 48 0.07 6.40 6.58
N TRP A 49 0.36 5.12 6.79
CA TRP A 49 0.61 4.57 8.12
C TRP A 49 1.81 5.22 8.82
N ARG A 50 2.92 5.48 8.12
CA ARG A 50 4.08 6.18 8.69
C ARG A 50 3.76 7.60 9.13
N ILE A 51 2.90 8.30 8.39
CA ILE A 51 2.42 9.63 8.77
C ILE A 51 1.62 9.56 10.07
N LEU A 52 0.72 8.58 10.22
CA LEU A 52 -0.02 8.36 11.47
C LEU A 52 0.90 7.98 12.64
N ALA A 53 1.91 7.14 12.41
CA ALA A 53 2.90 6.77 13.42
C ALA A 53 3.74 7.96 13.93
N ALA A 54 3.91 8.98 13.09
CA ALA A 54 4.64 10.21 13.42
C ALA A 54 3.81 11.22 14.23
N ASP A 55 2.49 11.00 14.39
CA ASP A 55 1.64 11.88 15.19
C ASP A 55 1.94 11.70 16.68
N LEU A 56 2.55 12.71 17.31
CA LEU A 56 2.91 12.68 18.73
C LEU A 56 1.73 12.94 19.66
N ALA A 57 0.57 13.35 19.13
CA ALA A 57 -0.63 13.53 19.92
C ALA A 57 -1.36 12.22 20.25
N VAL A 58 -1.00 11.11 19.58
CA VAL A 58 -1.57 9.78 19.85
C VAL A 58 -0.70 8.95 20.79
N PRO A 59 -1.29 8.01 21.57
CA PRO A 59 -0.53 7.15 22.48
C PRO A 59 0.57 6.32 21.78
N LEU A 60 1.66 6.05 22.50
CA LEU A 60 2.82 5.30 21.97
C LEU A 60 2.44 3.94 21.37
N TRP A 61 1.54 3.19 22.03
CA TRP A 61 1.10 1.89 21.54
C TRP A 61 0.41 1.99 20.17
N ALA A 62 -0.37 3.05 19.92
CA ALA A 62 -1.07 3.26 18.66
C ALA A 62 -0.09 3.62 17.55
N ARG A 63 0.92 4.45 17.87
CA ARG A 63 2.02 4.78 16.94
C ARG A 63 2.83 3.53 16.57
N HIS A 64 3.12 2.68 17.55
CA HIS A 64 3.82 1.42 17.30
C HIS A 64 3.01 0.51 16.37
N ALA A 65 1.70 0.35 16.61
CA ALA A 65 0.82 -0.40 15.73
C ALA A 65 0.81 0.16 14.29
N CYS A 66 0.79 1.49 14.14
CA CYS A 66 0.89 2.14 12.83
C CYS A 66 2.24 1.83 12.14
N SER A 67 3.37 1.86 12.87
CA SER A 67 4.67 1.50 12.30
C SER A 67 4.72 0.05 11.83
N VAL A 68 4.20 -0.89 12.64
CA VAL A 68 4.14 -2.31 12.27
C VAL A 68 3.27 -2.52 11.03
N ALA A 69 2.11 -1.86 10.96
CA ALA A 69 1.26 -1.89 9.78
C ALA A 69 2.01 -1.34 8.56
N ALA A 70 2.69 -0.20 8.69
CA ALA A 70 3.48 0.36 7.58
C ALA A 70 4.51 -0.63 7.04
N GLU A 71 5.24 -1.33 7.91
CA GLU A 71 6.25 -2.32 7.52
C GLU A 71 5.64 -3.49 6.74
N GLU A 72 4.45 -3.95 7.11
CA GLU A 72 3.76 -5.03 6.41
C GLU A 72 3.31 -4.59 5.01
N PHE A 73 2.68 -3.41 4.88
CA PHE A 73 2.27 -2.88 3.59
C PHE A 73 3.48 -2.63 2.68
N ASP A 74 4.60 -2.16 3.22
CA ASP A 74 5.85 -1.93 2.49
C ASP A 74 6.50 -3.25 2.03
N ARG A 75 6.45 -4.29 2.86
CA ARG A 75 6.85 -5.64 2.48
C ARG A 75 5.99 -6.17 1.35
N ARG A 76 4.67 -6.00 1.45
CA ARG A 76 3.74 -6.45 0.41
C ARG A 76 3.96 -5.70 -0.91
N ALA A 77 4.20 -4.39 -0.86
CA ALA A 77 4.53 -3.60 -2.04
C ALA A 77 5.75 -4.17 -2.80
N ARG A 78 6.82 -4.53 -2.08
CA ARG A 78 8.01 -5.14 -2.70
C ARG A 78 7.72 -6.49 -3.36
N LEU A 79 6.92 -7.33 -2.71
CA LEU A 79 6.52 -8.62 -3.25
C LEU A 79 5.72 -8.46 -4.54
N GLU A 80 4.72 -7.58 -4.53
CA GLU A 80 3.89 -7.34 -5.72
C GLU A 80 4.70 -6.71 -6.87
N ARG A 81 5.63 -5.80 -6.56
CA ARG A 81 6.53 -5.24 -7.58
C ARG A 81 7.38 -6.33 -8.23
N SER A 82 7.98 -7.22 -7.42
CA SER A 82 8.76 -8.34 -7.95
C SER A 82 7.92 -9.29 -8.82
N ARG A 83 6.64 -9.51 -8.46
CA ARG A 83 5.71 -10.33 -9.24
C ARG A 83 5.41 -9.72 -10.61
N GLY A 84 5.27 -8.40 -10.70
CA GLY A 84 5.06 -7.70 -11.98
C GLY A 84 6.29 -7.63 -12.88
N GLU A 85 7.49 -7.89 -12.34
CA GLU A 85 8.76 -7.91 -13.07
C GLU A 85 9.15 -9.30 -13.63
N LEU A 86 8.47 -10.37 -13.20
CA LEU A 86 8.72 -11.71 -13.75
C LEU A 86 8.24 -11.78 -15.22
N PRO A 87 9.10 -12.20 -16.17
CA PRO A 87 8.69 -12.43 -17.54
C PRO A 87 7.70 -13.59 -17.63
N ASP A 88 6.72 -13.47 -18.53
CA ASP A 88 5.76 -14.52 -18.84
C ASP A 88 6.51 -15.77 -19.35
N PRO A 89 6.48 -16.91 -18.63
CA PRO A 89 7.26 -18.09 -19.00
C PRO A 89 6.81 -18.75 -20.32
N ASP A 90 5.63 -18.40 -20.84
CA ASP A 90 5.04 -18.98 -22.07
C ASP A 90 5.05 -18.04 -23.28
N GLY A 91 5.85 -16.96 -23.24
CA GLY A 91 6.17 -16.12 -24.40
C GLY A 91 6.94 -16.88 -25.48
N SER A 92 6.26 -17.82 -26.14
CA SER A 92 6.71 -18.58 -27.28
C SER A 92 6.85 -17.61 -28.46
N ASP A 93 8.08 -17.21 -28.76
CA ASP A 93 8.44 -16.66 -30.07
C ASP A 93 7.96 -17.66 -31.14
N THR A 94 6.87 -17.31 -31.82
CA THR A 94 6.43 -17.95 -33.06
C THR A 94 6.34 -16.89 -34.14
#